data_AF-A0A660VII0-F1
#
_entry.id   AF-A0A660VII0-F1
#
_cell.length_a   1.000
_cell.length_b   1.000
_cell.length_c   1.000
_cell.angle_alpha   90.00
_cell.angle_beta   90.00
_cell.angle_gamma   90.00
#
_symmetry.space_group_name_H-M   'P 1'
#
loop_
_entity.id
_entity.type
_entity.pdbx_description
1 polymer ?
#
loop_
_entity_poly.entity_id
_entity_poly.type
_entity_poly.pdbx_seq_one_letter_code
_entity_poly.pdbx_strand_id
1 'polypeptide(L)'
;MVVAICGAVLVMLGVMLLPQNRVEKRRRKQPTTAVSVEKELPQPAPKTPQRKPLIKEEPRWKKEINALSAEVAKIEDVKTAVAFVRRLERRLKATQDKEFRKALLLLHRDAEKIWRKVSYALLQKVTAEMKGKHSKDVLEGLQQLLKRGDIHRDVVAEIRKRISALREELEKERAERRRRDEKIAGLRAAAERLYRDGRFEDAAAKAEELCRLLQMWGRAKERGHAWAVRLRKRAKVFAQIVSRIPRSLLATHKGIWRIVLETKAVHYGRILSDDGEFVEYRKEGGVRIKLNAERIKEKKPVSPQCYKAYLEKKLDERIRGVDEGDFLHLYSEGVVFARRYGLDERLAELLERVFRVRGSERVVELVLGRGSGESVLALLEGMGREADARAYTEDMESRVAAASRFPDLPQLTPSQRRD
;
A
#
# COMPACT_ATOMS: atom_id res chain seq x y z
N MET A 1 12.92 23.27 29.51
CA MET A 1 11.51 23.74 29.42
C MET A 1 10.63 22.48 29.56
N VAL A 2 10.09 22.09 30.73
CA VAL A 2 9.15 22.79 31.65
C VAL A 2 7.86 23.05 30.83
N VAL A 3 6.71 22.34 30.91
CA VAL A 3 5.77 21.92 31.98
C VAL A 3 4.66 21.09 31.25
N ALA A 4 4.17 19.90 31.64
CA ALA A 4 3.40 19.47 32.83
C ALA A 4 2.06 20.20 33.07
N ILE A 5 0.96 19.81 32.43
CA ILE A 5 -0.39 20.19 32.90
C ILE A 5 -1.18 18.96 33.31
N CYS A 6 -1.15 18.74 34.62
CA CYS A 6 -2.07 17.93 35.41
C CYS A 6 -3.46 18.56 35.46
N GLY A 7 -4.45 17.73 35.79
CA GLY A 7 -5.24 18.00 37.01
C GLY A 7 -6.58 18.69 36.84
N ALA A 8 -7.62 17.88 36.99
CA ALA A 8 -8.78 18.11 37.87
C ALA A 8 -9.10 19.55 38.31
N VAL A 9 -10.31 20.00 37.96
CA VAL A 9 -11.08 20.95 38.75
C VAL A 9 -12.34 20.23 39.25
N LEU A 10 -12.20 19.70 40.46
CA LEU A 10 -13.24 19.60 41.48
C LEU A 10 -13.53 21.02 41.98
N VAL A 11 -14.78 21.27 42.38
CA VAL A 11 -15.31 22.31 43.31
C VAL A 11 -16.68 22.72 42.77
N MET A 12 -17.78 22.79 43.51
CA MET A 12 -18.22 22.42 44.86
C MET A 12 -19.65 22.99 44.98
N LEU A 13 -20.33 22.61 46.07
CA LEU A 13 -21.57 23.16 46.63
C LEU A 13 -22.85 22.44 46.15
N GLY A 14 -23.63 21.79 47.00
CA GLY A 14 -23.62 21.81 48.45
C GLY A 14 -25.03 21.95 48.99
N VAL A 15 -25.48 20.87 49.64
CA VAL A 15 -26.25 20.83 50.89
C VAL A 15 -27.72 21.31 50.87
N MET A 16 -28.52 20.62 51.71
CA MET A 16 -29.72 21.12 52.42
C MET A 16 -31.01 21.10 51.59
N LEU A 17 -32.15 20.51 51.98
CA LEU A 17 -32.75 20.25 53.30
C LEU A 17 -33.83 19.15 53.23
N LEU A 18 -33.84 18.24 54.21
CA LEU A 18 -35.06 17.75 54.88
C LEU A 18 -35.51 18.81 55.91
N PRO A 19 -36.67 18.75 56.61
CA PRO A 19 -37.95 18.03 56.43
C PRO A 19 -39.16 18.98 56.74
N GLN A 20 -40.31 18.41 57.19
CA GLN A 20 -41.49 19.05 57.84
C GLN A 20 -42.58 19.58 56.88
N ASN A 21 -43.90 19.52 57.12
CA ASN A 21 -44.79 19.37 58.29
C ASN A 21 -46.20 18.98 57.72
N ARG A 22 -47.01 18.06 58.28
CA ARG A 22 -47.85 18.15 59.51
C ARG A 22 -49.32 18.52 59.19
N VAL A 23 -50.21 18.08 60.09
CA VAL A 23 -51.57 18.60 60.40
C VAL A 23 -52.72 18.01 59.53
N GLU A 24 -53.46 17.03 60.05
CA GLU A 24 -54.63 17.12 60.97
C GLU A 24 -55.93 17.52 60.23
N LYS A 25 -56.99 16.69 60.20
CA LYS A 25 -57.94 16.29 61.27
C LYS A 25 -59.22 17.13 61.19
N ARG A 26 -60.34 16.48 61.54
CA ARG A 26 -61.68 17.02 61.92
C ARG A 26 -62.69 17.05 60.76
N ARG A 27 -63.96 16.65 60.94
CA ARG A 27 -64.85 16.61 62.14
C ARG A 27 -66.06 15.68 61.83
N ARG A 28 -66.48 14.77 62.74
CA ARG A 28 -67.63 14.86 63.71
C ARG A 28 -69.02 14.71 63.03
N LYS A 29 -70.06 14.00 63.51
CA LYS A 29 -70.60 13.44 64.80
C LYS A 29 -71.53 12.23 64.41
N GLN A 30 -71.65 11.06 65.06
CA GLN A 30 -72.30 10.67 66.35
C GLN A 30 -73.77 11.15 66.55
N PRO A 31 -74.64 10.50 67.38
CA PRO A 31 -74.70 9.10 67.87
C PRO A 31 -76.14 8.53 68.16
N THR A 32 -76.21 7.24 68.58
CA THR A 32 -77.15 6.56 69.55
C THR A 32 -78.68 6.58 69.31
N THR A 33 -79.47 5.53 69.59
CA THR A 33 -79.70 4.85 70.89
C THR A 33 -80.63 3.63 70.74
N ALA A 34 -80.47 2.61 71.60
CA ALA A 34 -81.48 1.74 72.28
C ALA A 34 -82.53 0.91 71.47
N VAL A 35 -83.18 -0.19 71.91
CA VAL A 35 -83.18 -1.22 72.99
C VAL A 35 -84.31 -2.22 72.59
N SER A 36 -84.37 -3.41 73.21
CA SER A 36 -85.45 -4.45 73.20
C SER A 36 -85.32 -5.50 72.08
N VAL A 37 -85.06 -6.80 72.30
CA VAL A 37 -85.62 -7.84 73.19
C VAL A 37 -87.11 -8.07 72.98
N GLU A 38 -87.44 -9.13 72.22
CA GLU A 38 -88.59 -9.98 72.50
C GLU A 38 -88.32 -11.42 72.02
N LYS A 39 -88.68 -12.37 72.89
CA LYS A 39 -88.63 -13.83 72.74
C LYS A 39 -89.76 -14.30 71.81
N GLU A 40 -89.56 -15.41 71.09
CA GLU A 40 -90.25 -16.69 71.33
C GLU A 40 -89.84 -17.80 70.32
N LEU A 41 -90.06 -19.05 70.75
CA LEU A 41 -89.53 -20.35 70.32
C LEU A 41 -90.18 -20.94 69.03
N PRO A 42 -90.06 -22.26 68.69
CA PRO A 42 -88.89 -23.03 68.23
C PRO A 42 -89.11 -23.83 66.91
N GLN A 43 -88.01 -24.14 66.19
CA GLN A 43 -87.76 -25.31 65.29
C GLN A 43 -88.66 -25.57 64.04
N PRO A 44 -88.21 -26.28 62.98
CA PRO A 44 -87.07 -27.22 62.89
C PRO A 44 -86.10 -27.04 61.69
N ALA A 45 -84.90 -27.61 61.80
CA ALA A 45 -84.06 -28.01 60.65
C ALA A 45 -84.46 -29.44 60.22
N PRO A 46 -84.05 -30.02 59.05
CA PRO A 46 -83.04 -29.56 58.08
C PRO A 46 -83.42 -29.78 56.59
N LYS A 47 -82.81 -29.02 55.66
CA LYS A 47 -82.47 -29.52 54.31
C LYS A 47 -81.19 -28.84 53.80
N THR A 48 -80.05 -29.48 54.02
CA THR A 48 -78.78 -29.21 53.31
C THR A 48 -78.76 -29.99 51.98
N PRO A 49 -77.90 -29.66 51.00
CA PRO A 49 -77.99 -28.49 50.13
C PRO A 49 -77.99 -28.93 48.64
N GLN A 50 -78.64 -28.16 47.76
CA GLN A 50 -78.28 -28.26 46.33
C GLN A 50 -76.98 -27.48 46.11
N ARG A 51 -75.85 -28.20 46.12
CA ARG A 51 -74.58 -27.70 45.57
C ARG A 51 -74.81 -27.37 44.10
N LYS A 52 -75.02 -26.09 43.78
CA LYS A 52 -74.66 -25.57 42.46
C LYS A 52 -73.18 -25.93 42.23
N PRO A 53 -72.78 -26.47 41.07
CA PRO A 53 -71.38 -26.74 40.83
C PRO A 53 -70.62 -25.41 40.97
N LEU A 54 -69.69 -25.33 41.92
CA LEU A 54 -68.66 -24.30 41.90
C LEU A 54 -67.94 -24.50 40.56
N ILE A 55 -68.23 -23.63 39.60
CA ILE A 55 -67.34 -23.38 38.48
C ILE A 55 -66.01 -23.02 39.15
N LYS A 56 -65.02 -23.91 39.08
CA LYS A 56 -63.66 -23.62 39.53
C LYS A 56 -63.20 -22.44 38.69
N GLU A 57 -63.33 -21.22 39.21
CA GLU A 57 -62.78 -20.04 38.57
C GLU A 57 -61.30 -20.29 38.37
N GLU A 58 -60.86 -20.32 37.11
CA GLU A 58 -59.45 -20.45 36.82
C GLU A 58 -58.67 -19.35 37.53
N PRO A 59 -57.54 -19.68 38.17
CA PRO A 59 -56.69 -18.68 38.80
C PRO A 59 -56.42 -17.53 37.84
N ARG A 60 -56.60 -16.28 38.28
CA ARG A 60 -56.44 -15.08 37.44
C ARG A 60 -55.10 -15.04 36.70
N TRP A 61 -54.06 -15.62 37.30
CA TRP A 61 -52.74 -15.74 36.69
C TRP A 61 -52.71 -16.63 35.44
N LYS A 62 -53.59 -17.64 35.30
CA LYS A 62 -53.68 -18.49 34.09
C LYS A 62 -54.19 -17.69 32.90
N LYS A 63 -55.19 -16.82 33.11
CA LYS A 63 -55.69 -15.90 32.08
C LYS A 63 -54.61 -14.92 31.63
N GLU A 64 -53.82 -14.40 32.57
CA GLU A 64 -52.66 -13.54 32.29
C GLU A 64 -51.59 -14.29 31.48
N ILE A 65 -51.21 -15.51 31.87
CA ILE A 65 -50.25 -16.33 31.12
C ILE A 65 -50.75 -16.65 29.70
N ASN A 66 -52.03 -16.97 29.51
CA ASN A 66 -52.60 -17.23 28.18
C ASN A 66 -52.54 -15.99 27.29
N ALA A 67 -52.85 -14.81 27.84
CA ALA A 67 -52.74 -13.53 27.10
C ALA A 67 -51.28 -13.23 26.73
N LEU A 68 -50.35 -13.36 27.69
CA LEU A 68 -48.92 -13.15 27.44
C LEU A 68 -48.36 -14.17 26.44
N SER A 69 -48.84 -15.42 26.45
CA SER A 69 -48.45 -16.46 25.48
C SER A 69 -48.93 -16.15 24.06
N ALA A 70 -50.15 -15.62 23.93
CA ALA A 70 -50.68 -15.15 22.65
C ALA A 70 -49.90 -13.94 22.11
N GLU A 71 -49.42 -13.05 22.99
CA GLU A 71 -48.53 -11.94 22.60
C GLU A 71 -47.16 -12.44 22.13
N VAL A 72 -46.56 -13.43 22.81
CA VAL A 72 -45.28 -14.05 22.39
C VAL A 72 -45.35 -14.60 20.97
N ALA A 73 -46.46 -15.25 20.63
CA ALA A 73 -46.65 -15.86 19.30
C ALA A 73 -46.71 -14.83 18.15
N LYS A 74 -46.96 -13.54 18.46
CA LYS A 74 -47.08 -12.45 17.48
C LYS A 74 -45.80 -11.62 17.33
N ILE A 75 -44.71 -11.99 18.01
CA ILE A 75 -43.45 -11.25 17.94
C ILE A 75 -42.72 -11.56 16.63
N GLU A 76 -42.59 -10.56 15.76
CA GLU A 76 -41.93 -10.71 14.45
C GLU A 76 -40.59 -9.95 14.35
N ASP A 77 -40.35 -8.96 15.21
CA ASP A 77 -39.17 -8.11 15.16
C ASP A 77 -38.39 -8.06 16.49
N VAL A 78 -37.12 -7.69 16.38
CA VAL A 78 -36.15 -7.67 17.48
C VAL A 78 -36.53 -6.65 18.57
N LYS A 79 -37.07 -5.48 18.19
CA LYS A 79 -37.40 -4.41 19.15
C LYS A 79 -38.58 -4.84 20.03
N THR A 80 -39.60 -5.44 19.43
CA THR A 80 -40.76 -5.99 20.13
C THR A 80 -40.35 -7.16 21.03
N ALA A 81 -39.47 -8.05 20.56
CA ALA A 81 -38.94 -9.16 21.36
C ALA A 81 -38.22 -8.67 22.63
N VAL A 82 -37.32 -7.69 22.51
CA VAL A 82 -36.59 -7.11 23.66
C VAL A 82 -37.54 -6.45 24.66
N ALA A 83 -38.49 -5.66 24.16
CA ALA A 83 -39.46 -4.98 25.01
C ALA A 83 -40.29 -5.98 25.81
N PHE A 84 -40.71 -7.09 25.17
CA PHE A 84 -41.48 -8.15 25.79
C PHE A 84 -40.67 -8.92 26.86
N VAL A 85 -39.43 -9.31 26.57
CA VAL A 85 -38.54 -9.99 27.54
C VAL A 85 -38.29 -9.10 28.76
N ARG A 86 -37.96 -7.82 28.56
CA ARG A 86 -37.79 -6.85 29.68
C ARG A 86 -39.05 -6.62 30.50
N ARG A 87 -40.24 -6.77 29.88
CA ARG A 87 -41.53 -6.70 30.59
C ARG A 87 -41.72 -7.94 31.47
N LEU A 88 -41.41 -9.13 30.95
CA LEU A 88 -41.45 -10.38 31.71
C LEU A 88 -40.45 -10.39 32.87
N GLU A 89 -39.22 -9.92 32.68
CA GLU A 89 -38.22 -9.82 33.75
C GLU A 89 -38.70 -8.94 34.91
N ARG A 90 -39.31 -7.78 34.59
CA ARG A 90 -39.91 -6.89 35.60
C ARG A 90 -41.05 -7.60 36.34
N ARG A 91 -41.91 -8.33 35.64
CA ARG A 91 -43.03 -9.08 36.23
C ARG A 91 -42.56 -10.24 37.11
N LEU A 92 -41.52 -10.96 36.69
CA LEU A 92 -40.87 -12.02 37.46
C LEU A 92 -40.29 -11.51 38.79
N LYS A 93 -39.70 -10.30 38.80
CA LYS A 93 -39.18 -9.67 40.03
C LYS A 93 -40.29 -9.23 40.99
N ALA A 94 -41.44 -8.82 40.47
CA ALA A 94 -42.56 -8.32 41.28
C ALA A 94 -43.45 -9.43 41.89
N THR A 95 -43.36 -10.67 41.38
CA THR A 95 -44.28 -11.75 41.74
C THR A 95 -43.74 -12.58 42.92
N GLN A 96 -44.57 -12.76 43.96
CA GLN A 96 -44.25 -13.61 45.12
C GLN A 96 -44.88 -15.02 45.06
N ASP A 97 -45.87 -15.21 44.18
CA ASP A 97 -46.54 -16.50 43.96
C ASP A 97 -45.60 -17.50 43.24
N LYS A 98 -45.37 -18.67 43.87
CA LYS A 98 -44.45 -19.70 43.37
C LYS A 98 -44.93 -20.37 42.08
N GLU A 99 -46.24 -20.61 41.92
CA GLU A 99 -46.79 -21.26 40.73
C GLU A 99 -46.82 -20.29 39.56
N PHE A 100 -47.24 -19.05 39.81
CA PHE A 100 -47.23 -18.01 38.77
C PHE A 100 -45.80 -17.69 38.32
N ARG A 101 -44.83 -17.64 39.26
CA ARG A 101 -43.40 -17.46 38.93
C ARG A 101 -42.85 -18.60 38.07
N LYS A 102 -43.23 -19.86 38.34
CA LYS A 102 -42.85 -21.00 37.48
C LYS A 102 -43.40 -20.86 36.06
N ALA A 103 -44.67 -20.47 35.92
CA ALA A 103 -45.29 -20.25 34.61
C ALA A 103 -44.62 -19.08 33.84
N LEU A 104 -44.33 -17.97 34.52
CA LEU A 104 -43.60 -16.83 33.93
C LEU A 104 -42.17 -17.20 33.51
N LEU A 105 -41.48 -18.09 34.25
CA LEU A 105 -40.14 -18.56 33.87
C LEU A 105 -40.16 -19.42 32.59
N LEU A 106 -41.17 -20.25 32.41
CA LEU A 106 -41.36 -21.02 31.17
C LEU A 106 -41.61 -20.07 29.99
N LEU A 107 -42.51 -19.11 30.17
CA LEU A 107 -42.81 -18.11 29.15
C LEU A 107 -41.60 -17.23 28.81
N HIS A 108 -40.79 -16.87 29.80
CA HIS A 108 -39.53 -16.16 29.59
C HIS A 108 -38.55 -16.97 28.74
N ARG A 109 -38.45 -18.29 28.95
CA ARG A 109 -37.61 -19.16 28.10
C ARG A 109 -38.09 -19.19 26.66
N ASP A 110 -39.40 -19.19 26.43
CA ASP A 110 -39.96 -19.20 25.08
C ASP A 110 -39.81 -17.83 24.39
N ALA A 111 -39.99 -16.73 25.14
CA ALA A 111 -39.69 -15.38 24.66
C ALA A 111 -38.20 -15.21 24.30
N GLU A 112 -37.27 -15.77 25.09
CA GLU A 112 -35.83 -15.80 24.78
C GLU A 112 -35.52 -16.58 23.49
N LYS A 113 -36.16 -17.74 23.28
CA LYS A 113 -36.02 -18.50 22.02
C LYS A 113 -36.49 -17.67 20.81
N ILE A 114 -37.61 -16.96 20.95
CA ILE A 114 -38.14 -16.11 19.88
C ILE A 114 -37.22 -14.92 19.64
N TRP A 115 -36.75 -14.23 20.70
CA TRP A 115 -35.78 -13.14 20.58
C TRP A 115 -34.50 -13.59 19.87
N ARG A 116 -33.98 -14.77 20.21
CA ARG A 116 -32.87 -15.40 19.51
C ARG A 116 -33.19 -15.64 18.03
N LYS A 117 -34.36 -16.20 17.71
CA LYS A 117 -34.79 -16.50 16.33
C LYS A 117 -34.90 -15.24 15.48
N VAL A 118 -35.58 -14.19 15.95
CA VAL A 118 -35.71 -12.92 15.21
C VAL A 118 -34.37 -12.19 15.09
N SER A 119 -33.48 -12.30 16.09
CA SER A 119 -32.11 -11.77 16.02
C SER A 119 -31.27 -12.47 14.94
N TYR A 120 -31.39 -13.79 14.80
CA TYR A 120 -30.73 -14.54 13.72
C TYR A 120 -31.28 -14.19 12.34
N ALA A 121 -32.60 -14.03 12.21
CA ALA A 121 -33.23 -13.60 10.96
C ALA A 121 -32.72 -12.22 10.52
N LEU A 122 -32.58 -11.28 11.46
CA LEU A 122 -31.99 -9.96 11.20
C LEU A 122 -30.53 -10.08 10.74
N LEU A 123 -29.72 -10.90 11.42
CA LEU A 123 -28.33 -11.16 11.02
C LEU A 123 -28.25 -11.75 9.61
N GLN A 124 -29.11 -12.69 9.26
CA GLN A 124 -29.16 -13.30 7.92
C GLN A 124 -29.52 -12.26 6.85
N LYS A 125 -30.53 -11.42 7.11
CA LYS A 125 -30.93 -10.34 6.20
C LYS A 125 -29.78 -9.37 5.94
N VAL A 126 -29.12 -8.90 7.01
CA VAL A 126 -27.97 -8.00 6.91
C VAL A 126 -26.80 -8.67 6.19
N THR A 127 -26.54 -9.96 6.45
CA THR A 127 -25.48 -10.70 5.74
C THR A 127 -25.79 -10.83 4.24
N ALA A 128 -27.06 -11.04 3.87
CA ALA A 128 -27.48 -11.12 2.47
C ALA A 128 -27.33 -9.77 1.74
N GLU A 129 -27.72 -8.67 2.38
CA GLU A 129 -27.54 -7.30 1.85
C GLU A 129 -26.06 -6.89 1.71
N MET A 130 -25.17 -7.55 2.42
CA MET A 130 -23.73 -7.34 2.37
C MET A 130 -23.00 -8.31 1.44
N LYS A 131 -23.70 -9.26 0.82
CA LYS A 131 -23.11 -10.22 -0.13
C LYS A 131 -22.58 -9.48 -1.35
N GLY A 132 -21.30 -9.70 -1.67
CA GLY A 132 -20.61 -9.05 -2.79
C GLY A 132 -20.07 -7.64 -2.49
N LYS A 133 -20.25 -7.11 -1.28
CA LYS A 133 -19.59 -5.87 -0.84
C LYS A 133 -18.16 -6.13 -0.38
N HIS A 134 -17.34 -5.09 -0.35
CA HIS A 134 -15.98 -5.18 0.16
C HIS A 134 -15.97 -5.51 1.65
N SER A 135 -15.00 -6.31 2.11
CA SER A 135 -14.87 -6.79 3.50
C SER A 135 -14.88 -5.65 4.54
N LYS A 136 -14.42 -4.45 4.16
CA LYS A 136 -14.50 -3.24 4.99
C LYS A 136 -15.95 -2.79 5.25
N ASP A 137 -16.80 -2.81 4.22
CA ASP A 137 -18.19 -2.41 4.31
C ASP A 137 -19.00 -3.46 5.10
N VAL A 138 -18.67 -4.74 4.91
CA VAL A 138 -19.23 -5.86 5.69
C VAL A 138 -18.91 -5.68 7.18
N LEU A 139 -17.65 -5.36 7.50
CA LEU A 139 -17.21 -5.11 8.87
C LEU A 139 -17.96 -3.94 9.51
N GLU A 140 -18.15 -2.85 8.77
CA GLU A 140 -18.87 -1.66 9.24
C GLU A 140 -20.35 -1.97 9.51
N GLY A 141 -21.03 -2.67 8.59
CA GLY A 141 -22.43 -3.09 8.76
C GLY A 141 -22.63 -3.98 9.99
N LEU A 142 -21.74 -4.94 10.24
CA LEU A 142 -21.79 -5.78 11.45
C LEU A 142 -21.53 -4.99 12.74
N GLN A 143 -20.66 -3.98 12.71
CA GLN A 143 -20.43 -3.10 13.86
C GLN A 143 -21.64 -2.20 14.15
N GLN A 144 -22.28 -1.66 13.12
CA GLN A 144 -23.53 -0.91 13.25
C GLN A 144 -24.64 -1.78 13.85
N LEU A 145 -24.73 -3.05 13.41
CA LEU A 145 -25.67 -4.02 13.95
C LEU A 145 -25.46 -4.28 15.45
N LEU A 146 -24.20 -4.38 15.92
CA LEU A 146 -23.89 -4.48 17.35
C LEU A 146 -24.24 -3.22 18.15
N LYS A 147 -24.06 -2.02 17.56
CA LYS A 147 -24.35 -0.75 18.24
C LYS A 147 -25.83 -0.56 18.57
N ARG A 148 -26.74 -1.26 17.89
CA ARG A 148 -28.18 -1.18 18.16
C ARG A 148 -28.57 -1.69 19.56
N GLY A 149 -27.80 -2.61 20.14
CA GLY A 149 -27.98 -3.09 21.52
C GLY A 149 -29.27 -3.89 21.78
N ASP A 150 -30.05 -4.19 20.75
CA ASP A 150 -31.33 -4.92 20.79
C ASP A 150 -31.16 -6.41 20.44
N ILE A 151 -29.94 -6.87 20.13
CA ILE A 151 -29.68 -8.23 19.65
C ILE A 151 -29.45 -9.21 20.79
N HIS A 152 -30.03 -10.40 20.67
CA HIS A 152 -29.85 -11.50 21.63
C HIS A 152 -28.37 -11.86 21.81
N ARG A 153 -27.96 -12.17 23.05
CA ARG A 153 -26.55 -12.41 23.44
C ARG A 153 -25.82 -13.46 22.61
N ASP A 154 -26.49 -14.56 22.23
CA ASP A 154 -25.88 -15.62 21.41
C ASP A 154 -25.57 -15.11 20.00
N VAL A 155 -26.44 -14.25 19.46
CA VAL A 155 -26.25 -13.64 18.13
C VAL A 155 -25.18 -12.55 18.20
N VAL A 156 -25.11 -11.81 19.31
CA VAL A 156 -24.00 -10.88 19.58
C VAL A 156 -22.66 -11.62 19.58
N ALA A 157 -22.57 -12.79 20.23
CA ALA A 157 -21.36 -13.60 20.24
C ALA A 157 -20.96 -14.05 18.82
N GLU A 158 -21.92 -14.50 18.01
CA GLU A 158 -21.70 -14.86 16.60
C GLU A 158 -21.23 -13.67 15.75
N ILE A 159 -21.87 -12.49 15.90
CA ILE A 159 -21.45 -11.27 15.20
C ILE A 159 -20.02 -10.88 15.59
N ARG A 160 -19.67 -10.94 16.89
CA ARG A 160 -18.31 -10.66 17.36
C ARG A 160 -17.30 -11.62 16.78
N LYS A 161 -17.63 -12.92 16.69
CA LYS A 161 -16.79 -13.94 16.06
C LYS A 161 -16.51 -13.61 14.59
N ARG A 162 -17.56 -13.25 13.82
CA ARG A 162 -17.42 -12.83 12.40
C ARG A 162 -16.60 -11.56 12.23
N ILE A 163 -16.82 -10.57 13.09
CA ILE A 163 -16.03 -9.33 13.10
C ILE A 163 -14.54 -9.64 13.34
N SER A 164 -14.23 -10.53 14.28
CA SER A 164 -12.85 -10.93 14.56
C SER A 164 -12.20 -11.59 13.35
N ALA A 165 -12.90 -12.52 12.70
CA ALA A 165 -12.40 -13.20 11.49
C ALA A 165 -12.16 -12.21 10.34
N LEU A 166 -13.11 -11.31 10.07
CA LEU A 166 -12.97 -10.28 9.03
C LEU A 166 -11.82 -9.31 9.31
N ARG A 167 -11.58 -8.96 10.58
CA ARG A 167 -10.42 -8.12 10.95
C ARG A 167 -9.10 -8.83 10.67
N GLU A 168 -9.01 -10.12 11.01
CA GLU A 168 -7.82 -10.91 10.75
C GLU A 168 -7.55 -11.04 9.24
N GLU A 169 -8.60 -11.29 8.44
CA GLU A 169 -8.51 -11.34 6.98
C GLU A 169 -8.05 -9.99 6.39
N LEU A 170 -8.67 -8.88 6.81
CA LEU A 170 -8.27 -7.53 6.38
C LEU A 170 -6.82 -7.18 6.78
N GLU A 171 -6.37 -7.60 7.96
CA GLU A 171 -4.98 -7.40 8.37
C GLU A 171 -4.02 -8.25 7.55
N LYS A 172 -4.38 -9.50 7.19
CA LYS A 172 -3.60 -10.33 6.26
C LYS A 172 -3.51 -9.68 4.88
N GLU A 173 -4.62 -9.21 4.32
CA GLU A 173 -4.64 -8.50 3.03
C GLU A 173 -3.78 -7.23 3.06
N ARG A 174 -3.85 -6.45 4.15
CA ARG A 174 -3.01 -5.26 4.35
C ARG A 174 -1.55 -5.61 4.45
N ALA A 175 -1.19 -6.64 5.21
CA ALA A 175 0.18 -7.10 5.36
C ALA A 175 0.75 -7.59 4.01
N GLU A 176 -0.03 -8.33 3.24
CA GLU A 176 0.36 -8.73 1.89
C GLU A 176 0.55 -7.54 0.97
N ARG A 177 -0.38 -6.57 0.99
CA ARG A 177 -0.26 -5.36 0.18
C ARG A 177 0.99 -4.55 0.55
N ARG A 178 1.30 -4.40 1.84
CA ARG A 178 2.53 -3.76 2.32
C ARG A 178 3.78 -4.49 1.81
N ARG A 179 3.83 -5.82 1.93
CA ARG A 179 4.96 -6.63 1.39
C ARG A 179 5.13 -6.44 -0.11
N ARG A 180 4.02 -6.38 -0.86
CA ARG A 180 4.02 -6.11 -2.31
C ARG A 180 4.57 -4.72 -2.62
N ASP A 181 4.11 -3.70 -1.90
CA ASP A 181 4.56 -2.31 -2.07
C ASP A 181 6.04 -2.13 -1.67
N GLU A 182 6.50 -2.78 -0.60
CA GLU A 182 7.92 -2.83 -0.20
C GLU A 182 8.79 -3.49 -1.27
N LYS A 183 8.34 -4.59 -1.86
CA LYS A 183 9.06 -5.26 -2.96
C LYS A 183 9.16 -4.37 -4.20
N ILE A 184 8.08 -3.64 -4.54
CA ILE A 184 8.10 -2.65 -5.62
C ILE A 184 9.12 -1.54 -5.33
N ALA A 185 9.09 -0.98 -4.12
CA ALA A 185 10.00 0.09 -3.71
C ALA A 185 11.46 -0.38 -3.73
N GLY A 186 11.74 -1.58 -3.22
CA GLY A 186 13.07 -2.19 -3.21
C GLY A 186 13.62 -2.41 -4.62
N LEU A 187 12.82 -2.96 -5.54
CA LEU A 187 13.23 -3.15 -6.94
C LEU A 187 13.49 -1.81 -7.65
N ARG A 188 12.61 -0.83 -7.42
CA ARG A 188 12.79 0.51 -7.98
C ARG A 188 14.07 1.16 -7.49
N ALA A 189 14.32 1.17 -6.18
CA ALA A 189 15.53 1.74 -5.60
C ALA A 189 16.80 1.04 -6.10
N ALA A 190 16.76 -0.29 -6.23
CA ALA A 190 17.87 -1.07 -6.78
C ALA A 190 18.15 -0.71 -8.24
N ALA A 191 17.11 -0.62 -9.09
CA ALA A 191 17.25 -0.23 -10.48
C ALA A 191 17.79 1.20 -10.64
N GLU A 192 17.29 2.15 -9.85
CA GLU A 192 17.78 3.54 -9.85
C GLU A 192 19.26 3.64 -9.43
N ARG A 193 19.66 2.90 -8.38
CA ARG A 193 21.05 2.87 -7.94
C ARG A 193 21.97 2.30 -9.02
N LEU A 194 21.64 1.13 -9.56
CA LEU A 194 22.41 0.51 -10.64
C LEU A 194 22.51 1.41 -11.86
N TYR A 195 21.43 2.11 -12.19
CA TYR A 195 21.41 3.07 -13.27
C TYR A 195 22.39 4.22 -13.03
N ARG A 196 22.35 4.85 -11.84
CA ARG A 196 23.28 5.93 -11.45
C ARG A 196 24.74 5.47 -11.45
N ASP A 197 25.00 4.23 -11.03
CA ASP A 197 26.36 3.65 -10.98
C ASP A 197 26.88 3.24 -12.37
N GLY A 198 26.17 3.53 -13.46
CA GLY A 198 26.55 3.16 -14.83
C GLY A 198 26.42 1.66 -15.15
N ARG A 199 25.78 0.88 -14.26
CA ARG A 199 25.49 -0.56 -14.43
C ARG A 199 24.17 -0.76 -15.18
N PHE A 200 24.13 -0.28 -16.42
CA PHE A 200 22.90 -0.17 -17.19
C PHE A 200 22.23 -1.52 -17.52
N GLU A 201 23.01 -2.57 -17.80
CA GLU A 201 22.47 -3.91 -18.07
C GLU A 201 21.69 -4.45 -16.85
N ASP A 202 22.29 -4.34 -15.66
CA ASP A 202 21.66 -4.76 -14.40
C ASP A 202 20.44 -3.89 -14.06
N ALA A 203 20.53 -2.58 -14.32
CA ALA A 203 19.41 -1.66 -14.14
C ALA A 203 18.23 -2.03 -15.05
N ALA A 204 18.50 -2.36 -16.31
CA ALA A 204 17.49 -2.83 -17.25
C ALA A 204 16.84 -4.14 -16.79
N ALA A 205 17.63 -5.10 -16.31
CA ALA A 205 17.13 -6.35 -15.77
C ALA A 205 16.21 -6.14 -14.56
N LYS A 206 16.59 -5.25 -13.62
CA LYS A 206 15.73 -4.91 -12.47
C LYS A 206 14.47 -4.16 -12.85
N ALA A 207 14.55 -3.26 -13.82
CA ALA A 207 13.36 -2.59 -14.37
C ALA A 207 12.42 -3.59 -15.07
N GLU A 208 12.97 -4.59 -15.76
CA GLU A 208 12.19 -5.67 -16.37
C GLU A 208 11.51 -6.59 -15.34
N GLU A 209 12.22 -6.95 -14.27
CA GLU A 209 11.67 -7.68 -13.12
C GLU A 209 10.47 -6.93 -12.51
N LEU A 210 10.61 -5.62 -12.31
CA LEU A 210 9.53 -4.77 -11.80
C LEU A 210 8.34 -4.70 -12.77
N CYS A 211 8.59 -4.59 -14.08
CA CYS A 211 7.52 -4.60 -15.10
C CYS A 211 6.69 -5.89 -15.03
N ARG A 212 7.35 -7.05 -15.01
CA ARG A 212 6.70 -8.36 -14.95
C ARG A 212 5.87 -8.52 -13.67
N LEU A 213 6.44 -8.11 -12.55
CA LEU A 213 5.77 -8.18 -11.24
C LEU A 213 4.53 -7.28 -11.17
N LEU A 214 4.60 -6.06 -11.70
CA LEU A 214 3.43 -5.17 -11.77
C LEU A 214 2.36 -5.71 -12.71
N GLN A 215 2.73 -6.35 -13.83
CA GLN A 215 1.79 -7.01 -14.73
C GLN A 215 1.08 -8.19 -14.03
N MET A 216 1.85 -9.06 -13.38
CA MET A 216 1.31 -10.20 -12.63
C MET A 216 0.31 -9.78 -11.56
N TRP A 217 0.51 -8.62 -10.94
CA TRP A 217 -0.39 -8.09 -9.91
C TRP A 217 -1.53 -7.22 -10.45
N GLY A 218 -1.73 -7.17 -11.77
CA GLY A 218 -2.79 -6.38 -12.40
C GLY A 218 -2.57 -4.86 -12.31
N ARG A 219 -1.34 -4.42 -12.02
CA ARG A 219 -0.93 -3.02 -11.81
C ARG A 219 -0.24 -2.40 -13.03
N ALA A 220 -0.49 -2.94 -14.22
CA ALA A 220 0.12 -2.46 -15.47
C ALA A 220 -0.26 -1.00 -15.83
N LYS A 221 -1.41 -0.51 -15.32
CA LYS A 221 -1.85 0.88 -15.55
C LYS A 221 -1.26 1.89 -14.55
N GLU A 222 -0.50 1.42 -13.56
CA GLU A 222 0.09 2.31 -12.56
C GLU A 222 1.31 3.05 -13.11
N ARG A 223 1.56 4.26 -12.58
CA ARG A 223 2.73 5.08 -12.96
C ARG A 223 4.06 4.33 -12.80
N GLY A 224 4.14 3.42 -11.83
CA GLY A 224 5.33 2.59 -11.60
C GLY A 224 5.68 1.68 -12.78
N HIS A 225 4.67 1.16 -13.50
CA HIS A 225 4.89 0.32 -14.67
C HIS A 225 5.45 1.13 -15.84
N ALA A 226 4.83 2.26 -16.16
CA ALA A 226 5.32 3.16 -17.21
C ALA A 226 6.75 3.66 -16.94
N TRP A 227 7.06 3.97 -15.68
CA TRP A 227 8.43 4.30 -15.26
C TRP A 227 9.41 3.15 -15.54
N ALA A 228 9.06 1.93 -15.13
CA ALA A 228 9.92 0.76 -15.27
C ALA A 228 10.15 0.41 -16.76
N VAL A 229 9.12 0.52 -17.60
CA VAL A 229 9.24 0.30 -19.05
C VAL A 229 10.23 1.28 -19.67
N ARG A 230 10.11 2.58 -19.34
CA ARG A 230 11.01 3.61 -19.88
C ARG A 230 12.45 3.40 -19.43
N LEU A 231 12.67 3.15 -18.13
CA LEU A 231 14.00 2.87 -17.61
C LEU A 231 14.61 1.64 -18.29
N ARG A 232 13.85 0.56 -18.44
CA ARG A 232 14.31 -0.66 -19.14
C ARG A 232 14.78 -0.36 -20.55
N LYS A 233 13.96 0.34 -21.35
CA LYS A 233 14.29 0.67 -22.75
C LYS A 233 15.57 1.51 -22.82
N ARG A 234 15.62 2.62 -22.07
CA ARG A 234 16.78 3.53 -22.03
C ARG A 234 18.05 2.84 -21.55
N ALA A 235 17.97 2.10 -20.45
CA ALA A 235 19.12 1.42 -19.87
C ALA A 235 19.69 0.33 -20.81
N LYS A 236 18.85 -0.41 -21.53
CA LYS A 236 19.34 -1.36 -22.55
C LYS A 236 20.17 -0.67 -23.63
N VAL A 237 19.70 0.47 -24.15
CA VAL A 237 20.45 1.21 -25.18
C VAL A 237 21.75 1.78 -24.60
N PHE A 238 21.71 2.31 -23.37
CA PHE A 238 22.91 2.82 -22.72
C PHE A 238 23.93 1.71 -22.49
N ALA A 239 23.50 0.50 -22.10
CA ALA A 239 24.35 -0.67 -21.98
C ALA A 239 25.01 -1.04 -23.33
N GLN A 240 24.24 -1.04 -24.41
CA GLN A 240 24.75 -1.28 -25.77
C GLN A 240 25.83 -0.27 -26.15
N ILE A 241 25.59 1.03 -25.93
CA ILE A 241 26.54 2.10 -26.24
C ILE A 241 27.84 1.92 -25.44
N VAL A 242 27.76 1.79 -24.11
CA VAL A 242 28.97 1.72 -23.27
C VAL A 242 29.75 0.42 -23.46
N SER A 243 29.10 -0.64 -23.96
CA SER A 243 29.77 -1.89 -24.33
C SER A 243 30.72 -1.74 -25.53
N ARG A 244 30.46 -0.77 -26.42
CA ARG A 244 31.30 -0.47 -27.59
C ARG A 244 32.54 0.34 -27.23
N ILE A 245 32.61 0.91 -26.03
CA ILE A 245 33.73 1.74 -25.61
C ILE A 245 34.73 0.86 -24.83
N PRO A 246 35.93 0.61 -25.37
CA PRO A 246 36.93 -0.21 -24.69
C PRO A 246 37.46 0.51 -23.44
N ARG A 247 37.62 -0.26 -22.36
CA ARG A 247 38.22 0.21 -21.12
C ARG A 247 39.74 0.26 -21.24
N SER A 248 40.33 1.33 -20.72
CA SER A 248 41.78 1.44 -20.55
C SER A 248 42.24 0.55 -19.40
N LEU A 249 43.50 0.11 -19.44
CA LEU A 249 44.15 -0.53 -18.29
C LEU A 249 44.24 0.39 -17.06
N LEU A 250 44.11 1.70 -17.27
CA LEU A 250 44.09 2.72 -16.22
C LEU A 250 42.71 2.82 -15.52
N ALA A 251 41.66 2.19 -16.06
CA ALA A 251 40.31 2.26 -15.52
C ALA A 251 40.13 1.56 -14.17
N THR A 252 41.08 0.71 -13.77
CA THR A 252 41.07 0.05 -12.45
C THR A 252 41.49 1.00 -11.32
N HIS A 253 42.09 2.15 -11.66
CA HIS A 253 42.69 3.13 -10.75
C HIS A 253 43.79 2.58 -9.84
N LYS A 254 44.23 1.33 -10.05
CA LYS A 254 45.25 0.65 -9.24
C LYS A 254 46.61 0.70 -9.95
N GLY A 255 47.68 0.78 -9.14
CA GLY A 255 49.05 0.79 -9.65
C GLY A 255 49.41 2.05 -10.45
N ILE A 256 48.78 3.18 -10.10
CA ILE A 256 49.00 4.47 -10.75
C ILE A 256 50.09 5.23 -10.01
N TRP A 257 50.97 5.86 -10.77
CA TRP A 257 52.08 6.66 -10.29
C TRP A 257 51.91 8.12 -10.71
N ARG A 258 52.26 9.02 -9.80
CA ARG A 258 52.48 10.43 -10.06
C ARG A 258 53.95 10.60 -10.41
N ILE A 259 54.20 11.01 -11.65
CA ILE A 259 55.54 11.19 -12.22
C ILE A 259 55.72 12.68 -12.45
N VAL A 260 56.64 13.30 -11.71
CA VAL A 260 57.01 14.70 -11.85
C VAL A 260 58.28 14.76 -12.68
N LEU A 261 58.20 15.44 -13.81
CA LEU A 261 59.34 15.68 -14.67
C LEU A 261 60.18 16.85 -14.14
N GLU A 262 61.44 16.94 -14.57
CA GLU A 262 62.30 18.10 -14.27
C GLU A 262 61.68 19.43 -14.68
N THR A 263 60.90 19.43 -15.77
CA THR A 263 60.11 20.58 -16.25
C THR A 263 58.97 21.00 -15.32
N LYS A 264 58.80 20.32 -14.18
CA LYS A 264 57.68 20.43 -13.24
C LYS A 264 56.34 19.94 -13.79
N ALA A 265 56.30 19.40 -15.02
CA ALA A 265 55.11 18.75 -15.55
C ALA A 265 54.77 17.51 -14.74
N VAL A 266 53.49 17.36 -14.39
CA VAL A 266 53.00 16.23 -13.59
C VAL A 266 52.19 15.29 -14.47
N HIS A 267 52.63 14.04 -14.55
CA HIS A 267 51.96 12.97 -15.26
C HIS A 267 51.39 11.95 -14.29
N TYR A 268 50.19 11.46 -14.60
CA TYR A 268 49.59 10.30 -13.95
C TYR A 268 49.55 9.14 -14.94
N GLY A 269 50.12 8.01 -14.55
CA GLY A 269 50.20 6.86 -15.43
C GLY A 269 50.60 5.59 -14.71
N ARG A 270 50.46 4.47 -15.41
CA ARG A 270 50.93 3.17 -14.92
C ARG A 270 52.31 2.91 -15.47
N ILE A 271 53.29 2.71 -14.59
CA ILE A 271 54.63 2.27 -14.97
C ILE A 271 54.52 0.84 -15.54
N LEU A 272 55.11 0.64 -16.71
CA LEU A 272 55.16 -0.64 -17.42
C LEU A 272 56.51 -1.33 -17.20
N SER A 273 57.59 -0.56 -17.27
CA SER A 273 58.96 -1.00 -17.01
C SER A 273 59.79 0.13 -16.41
N ASP A 274 60.80 -0.25 -15.63
CA ASP A 274 61.70 0.64 -14.91
C ASP A 274 63.03 -0.11 -14.73
N ASP A 275 63.96 0.12 -15.65
CA ASP A 275 65.25 -0.59 -15.73
C ASP A 275 66.40 0.22 -15.09
N GLY A 276 66.09 1.37 -14.48
CA GLY A 276 67.04 2.27 -13.84
C GLY A 276 67.60 3.36 -14.77
N GLU A 277 67.67 3.10 -16.08
CA GLU A 277 68.09 4.09 -17.09
C GLU A 277 66.88 4.74 -17.76
N PHE A 278 65.81 3.97 -17.99
CA PHE A 278 64.57 4.39 -18.59
C PHE A 278 63.35 3.96 -17.76
N VAL A 279 62.36 4.84 -17.73
CA VAL A 279 61.03 4.53 -17.20
C VAL A 279 60.04 4.58 -18.35
N GLU A 280 59.39 3.44 -18.61
CA GLU A 280 58.26 3.36 -19.53
C GLU A 280 56.95 3.39 -18.74
N TYR A 281 56.04 4.29 -19.10
CA TYR A 281 54.72 4.36 -18.49
C TYR A 281 53.64 4.68 -19.51
N ARG A 282 52.41 4.27 -19.19
CA ARG A 282 51.21 4.58 -19.97
C ARG A 282 50.41 5.68 -19.28
N LYS A 283 50.19 6.78 -20.00
CA LYS A 283 49.34 7.90 -19.59
C LYS A 283 47.93 7.78 -20.18
N GLU A 284 47.03 8.62 -19.69
CA GLU A 284 45.79 9.01 -20.37
C GLU A 284 46.03 9.30 -21.87
N GLY A 285 45.02 9.08 -22.71
CA GLY A 285 45.13 9.02 -24.17
C GLY A 285 45.63 7.68 -24.72
N GLY A 286 46.11 6.76 -23.86
CA GLY A 286 46.69 5.48 -24.32
C GLY A 286 48.14 5.62 -24.78
N VAL A 287 48.73 6.80 -24.63
CA VAL A 287 50.11 7.10 -25.01
C VAL A 287 51.08 6.35 -24.10
N ARG A 288 51.97 5.57 -24.72
CA ARG A 288 53.14 5.00 -24.06
C ARG A 288 54.27 6.02 -24.17
N ILE A 289 54.89 6.32 -23.03
CA ILE A 289 55.97 7.28 -22.92
C ILE A 289 57.16 6.55 -22.32
N LYS A 290 58.30 6.59 -23.01
CA LYS A 290 59.61 6.14 -22.51
C LYS A 290 60.47 7.38 -22.26
N LEU A 291 60.91 7.57 -21.02
CA LEU A 291 61.78 8.69 -20.62
C LEU A 291 63.01 8.16 -19.92
N ASN A 292 64.15 8.85 -20.12
CA ASN A 292 65.33 8.62 -19.29
C ASN A 292 65.00 8.98 -17.82
N ALA A 293 65.44 8.13 -16.89
CA ALA A 293 65.22 8.28 -15.45
C ALA A 293 65.73 9.63 -14.91
N GLU A 294 66.80 10.19 -15.49
CA GLU A 294 67.33 11.51 -15.13
C GLU A 294 66.29 12.62 -15.32
N ARG A 295 65.41 12.50 -16.32
CA ARG A 295 64.35 13.50 -16.59
C ARG A 295 63.18 13.44 -15.60
N ILE A 296 63.18 12.49 -14.68
CA ILE A 296 62.14 12.27 -13.67
C ILE A 296 62.66 12.76 -12.33
N LYS A 297 62.13 13.91 -11.89
CA LYS A 297 62.45 14.49 -10.59
C LYS A 297 61.90 13.66 -9.43
N GLU A 298 60.69 13.13 -9.58
CA GLU A 298 60.00 12.38 -8.52
C GLU A 298 59.00 11.40 -9.14
N LYS A 299 58.93 10.18 -8.60
CA LYS A 299 57.83 9.24 -8.87
C LYS A 299 57.28 8.70 -7.56
N LYS A 300 55.96 8.82 -7.35
CA LYS A 300 55.27 8.33 -6.14
C LYS A 300 54.01 7.57 -6.50
N PRO A 301 53.69 6.46 -5.80
CA PRO A 301 52.42 5.77 -5.99
C PRO A 301 51.26 6.66 -5.56
N VAL A 302 50.13 6.55 -6.25
CA VAL A 302 48.91 7.33 -6.02
C VAL A 302 47.80 6.39 -5.57
N SER A 303 47.03 6.82 -4.56
CA SER A 303 45.86 6.06 -4.15
C SER A 303 44.79 6.07 -5.25
N PRO A 304 43.96 5.00 -5.36
CA PRO A 304 42.88 4.96 -6.35
C PRO A 304 41.94 6.17 -6.26
N GLN A 305 41.63 6.63 -5.05
CA GLN A 305 40.76 7.79 -4.81
C GLN A 305 41.38 9.10 -5.34
N CYS A 306 42.68 9.32 -5.09
CA CYS A 306 43.36 10.52 -5.60
C CYS A 306 43.41 10.54 -7.13
N TYR A 307 43.62 9.38 -7.77
CA TYR A 307 43.61 9.31 -9.22
C TYR A 307 42.19 9.47 -9.80
N LYS A 308 41.16 8.88 -9.17
CA LYS A 308 39.75 9.08 -9.55
C LYS A 308 39.38 10.57 -9.50
N ALA A 309 39.70 11.26 -8.40
CA ALA A 309 39.43 12.70 -8.26
C ALA A 309 40.15 13.55 -9.32
N TYR A 310 41.39 13.19 -9.67
CA TYR A 310 42.11 13.84 -10.76
C TYR A 310 41.41 13.61 -12.11
N LEU A 311 40.96 12.39 -12.41
CA LEU A 311 40.23 12.08 -13.64
C LEU A 311 38.88 12.78 -13.70
N GLU A 312 38.16 12.90 -12.59
CA GLU A 312 36.91 13.66 -12.49
C GLU A 312 37.14 15.14 -12.80
N LYS A 313 38.17 15.76 -12.21
CA LYS A 313 38.54 17.13 -12.54
C LYS A 313 38.90 17.29 -14.03
N LYS A 314 39.61 16.32 -14.60
CA LYS A 314 39.96 16.32 -16.03
C LYS A 314 38.74 16.17 -16.93
N LEU A 315 37.78 15.33 -16.56
CA LEU A 315 36.50 15.20 -17.24
C LEU A 315 35.75 16.53 -17.22
N ASP A 316 35.62 17.15 -16.04
CA ASP A 316 34.93 18.43 -15.87
C ASP A 316 35.63 19.57 -16.66
N GLU A 317 36.96 19.55 -16.77
CA GLU A 317 37.73 20.46 -17.62
C GLU A 317 37.43 20.24 -19.11
N ARG A 318 37.34 18.98 -19.57
CA ARG A 318 37.08 18.63 -20.98
C ARG A 318 35.69 19.04 -21.44
N ILE A 319 34.69 18.87 -20.59
CA ILE A 319 33.30 19.19 -20.92
C ILE A 319 32.90 20.63 -20.55
N ARG A 320 33.85 21.43 -20.07
CA ARG A 320 33.60 22.81 -19.67
C ARG A 320 33.32 23.66 -20.90
N GLY A 321 32.18 24.36 -20.88
CA GLY A 321 31.80 25.25 -21.99
C GLY A 321 31.32 24.52 -23.23
N VAL A 322 31.04 23.21 -23.14
CA VAL A 322 30.37 22.48 -24.21
C VAL A 322 28.90 22.85 -24.20
N ASP A 323 28.44 23.46 -25.28
CA ASP A 323 27.04 23.84 -25.45
C ASP A 323 26.14 22.59 -25.38
N GLU A 324 24.93 22.75 -24.82
CA GLU A 324 23.98 21.63 -24.73
C GLU A 324 23.64 21.04 -26.09
N GLY A 325 23.69 21.85 -27.16
CA GLY A 325 23.47 21.41 -28.55
C GLY A 325 24.59 20.55 -29.13
N ASP A 326 25.81 20.58 -28.58
CA ASP A 326 26.94 19.80 -29.07
C ASP A 326 27.02 18.41 -28.40
N PHE A 327 25.97 17.62 -28.65
CA PHE A 327 25.83 16.28 -28.10
C PHE A 327 26.94 15.32 -28.60
N LEU A 328 27.54 15.57 -29.78
CA LEU A 328 28.64 14.77 -30.31
C LEU A 328 29.90 14.98 -29.48
N HIS A 329 30.24 16.24 -29.20
CA HIS A 329 31.40 16.56 -28.36
C HIS A 329 31.19 16.07 -26.92
N LEU A 330 29.99 16.25 -26.35
CA LEU A 330 29.69 15.71 -25.01
C LEU A 330 29.80 14.18 -24.95
N TYR A 331 29.42 13.48 -26.03
CA TYR A 331 29.60 12.05 -26.14
C TYR A 331 31.09 11.67 -26.25
N SER A 332 31.84 12.27 -27.19
CA SER A 332 33.23 11.91 -27.46
C SER A 332 34.21 12.31 -26.36
N GLU A 333 34.04 13.48 -25.76
CA GLU A 333 34.94 14.00 -24.71
C GLU A 333 34.43 13.68 -23.30
N GLY A 334 33.12 13.52 -23.12
CA GLY A 334 32.51 13.18 -21.83
C GLY A 334 32.35 11.67 -21.64
N VAL A 335 31.38 11.08 -22.34
CA VAL A 335 30.96 9.68 -22.15
C VAL A 335 32.11 8.71 -22.45
N VAL A 336 32.79 8.87 -23.59
CA VAL A 336 33.89 7.98 -23.98
C VAL A 336 35.06 8.10 -23.00
N PHE A 337 35.39 9.30 -22.54
CA PHE A 337 36.43 9.50 -21.52
C PHE A 337 36.05 8.80 -20.21
N ALA A 338 34.86 9.10 -19.68
CA ALA A 338 34.37 8.53 -18.42
C ALA A 338 34.39 6.99 -18.47
N ARG A 339 33.88 6.41 -19.55
CA ARG A 339 33.84 4.94 -19.72
C ARG A 339 35.24 4.35 -19.86
N ARG A 340 36.10 4.97 -20.67
CA ARG A 340 37.47 4.50 -20.91
C ARG A 340 38.33 4.49 -19.64
N TYR A 341 38.10 5.44 -18.73
CA TYR A 341 38.86 5.58 -17.48
C TYR A 341 38.12 5.12 -16.22
N GLY A 342 36.99 4.41 -16.36
CA GLY A 342 36.31 3.80 -15.22
C GLY A 342 35.60 4.78 -14.28
N LEU A 343 35.15 5.92 -14.79
CA LEU A 343 34.28 6.86 -14.09
C LEU A 343 32.80 6.50 -14.33
N ASP A 344 32.42 5.25 -14.06
CA ASP A 344 31.11 4.72 -14.45
C ASP A 344 29.94 5.48 -13.81
N GLU A 345 30.12 5.99 -12.58
CA GLU A 345 29.15 6.80 -11.83
C GLU A 345 28.74 8.10 -12.55
N ARG A 346 29.58 8.61 -13.46
CA ARG A 346 29.27 9.82 -14.25
C ARG A 346 28.52 9.49 -15.55
N LEU A 347 28.47 8.23 -15.96
CA LEU A 347 27.94 7.84 -17.28
C LEU A 347 26.45 8.13 -17.40
N ALA A 348 25.66 7.88 -16.35
CA ALA A 348 24.22 8.10 -16.39
C ALA A 348 23.89 9.57 -16.66
N GLU A 349 24.50 10.47 -15.89
CA GLU A 349 24.34 11.92 -16.04
C GLU A 349 24.76 12.38 -17.44
N LEU A 350 25.93 11.96 -17.92
CA LEU A 350 26.45 12.37 -19.22
C LEU A 350 25.60 11.87 -20.38
N LEU A 351 25.20 10.60 -20.37
CA LEU A 351 24.35 10.03 -21.42
C LEU A 351 22.94 10.65 -21.41
N GLU A 352 22.36 10.92 -20.24
CA GLU A 352 21.08 11.65 -20.13
C GLU A 352 21.19 13.06 -20.72
N ARG A 353 22.32 13.75 -20.51
CA ARG A 353 22.58 15.06 -21.12
C ARG A 353 22.72 14.97 -22.64
N VAL A 354 23.50 14.00 -23.14
CA VAL A 354 23.66 13.76 -24.60
C VAL A 354 22.30 13.54 -25.26
N PHE A 355 21.48 12.65 -24.71
CA PHE A 355 20.25 12.20 -25.37
C PHE A 355 19.00 13.04 -25.08
N ARG A 356 19.13 14.08 -24.26
CA ARG A 356 18.06 15.05 -24.01
C ARG A 356 17.73 15.88 -25.24
N VAL A 357 18.74 16.14 -26.09
CA VAL A 357 18.62 17.07 -27.22
C VAL A 357 18.11 16.36 -28.47
N ARG A 358 17.27 17.04 -29.25
CA ARG A 358 16.78 16.51 -30.54
C ARG A 358 17.92 16.33 -31.54
N GLY A 359 17.94 15.22 -32.30
CA GLY A 359 19.03 14.89 -33.22
C GLY A 359 20.15 14.06 -32.59
N SER A 360 20.19 13.94 -31.25
CA SER A 360 21.19 13.15 -30.53
C SER A 360 21.12 11.65 -30.81
N GLU A 361 19.98 11.15 -31.28
CA GLU A 361 19.80 9.76 -31.73
C GLU A 361 20.83 9.33 -32.80
N ARG A 362 21.40 10.28 -33.56
CA ARG A 362 22.51 10.03 -34.50
C ARG A 362 23.73 9.42 -33.83
N VAL A 363 23.95 9.65 -32.53
CA VAL A 363 25.01 8.99 -31.76
C VAL A 363 24.78 7.48 -31.71
N VAL A 364 23.53 7.04 -31.53
CA VAL A 364 23.19 5.61 -31.52
C VAL A 364 23.52 4.98 -32.86
N GLU A 365 23.13 5.63 -33.96
CA GLU A 365 23.40 5.17 -35.32
C GLU A 365 24.92 5.11 -35.61
N LEU A 366 25.67 6.11 -35.16
CA LEU A 366 27.12 6.16 -35.32
C LEU A 366 27.84 5.05 -34.53
N VAL A 367 27.35 4.72 -33.33
CA VAL A 367 27.99 3.78 -32.42
C VAL A 367 27.58 2.33 -32.67
N LEU A 368 26.30 2.10 -32.99
CA LEU A 368 25.74 0.75 -33.20
C LEU A 368 25.70 0.34 -34.68
N GLY A 369 25.79 1.29 -35.61
CA GLY A 369 25.82 1.04 -37.04
C GLY A 369 24.45 0.80 -37.68
N ARG A 370 24.46 0.27 -38.91
CA ARG A 370 23.23 -0.01 -39.68
C ARG A 370 22.33 -1.00 -38.92
N GLY A 371 21.02 -0.76 -38.96
CA GLY A 371 20.02 -1.59 -38.26
C GLY A 371 19.73 -1.16 -36.81
N SER A 372 20.28 -0.04 -36.35
CA SER A 372 20.04 0.48 -34.98
C SER A 372 18.66 1.15 -34.79
N GLY A 373 17.75 1.08 -35.75
CA GLY A 373 16.46 1.77 -35.71
C GLY A 373 15.63 1.41 -34.48
N GLU A 374 15.58 0.12 -34.12
CA GLU A 374 14.90 -0.32 -32.90
C GLU A 374 15.54 0.25 -31.62
N SER A 375 16.88 0.34 -31.58
CA SER A 375 17.60 0.95 -30.46
C SER A 375 17.33 2.45 -30.36
N VAL A 376 17.22 3.15 -31.49
CA VAL A 376 16.84 4.58 -31.51
C VAL A 376 15.42 4.76 -30.98
N LEU A 377 14.45 3.99 -31.46
CA LEU A 377 13.08 4.05 -30.96
C LEU A 377 13.00 3.75 -29.46
N ALA A 378 13.64 2.67 -29.01
CA ALA A 378 13.69 2.30 -27.60
C ALA A 378 14.32 3.42 -26.74
N LEU A 379 15.37 4.07 -27.23
CA LEU A 379 15.98 5.21 -26.56
C LEU A 379 14.99 6.37 -26.43
N LEU A 380 14.40 6.82 -27.54
CA LEU A 380 13.49 7.97 -27.56
C LEU A 380 12.28 7.75 -26.64
N GLU A 381 11.65 6.57 -26.72
CA GLU A 381 10.58 6.19 -25.80
C GLU A 381 11.06 6.09 -24.35
N GLY A 382 12.26 5.56 -24.13
CA GLY A 382 12.89 5.45 -22.81
C GLY A 382 13.25 6.81 -22.19
N MET A 383 13.49 7.82 -23.02
CA MET A 383 13.71 9.22 -22.64
C MET A 383 12.40 10.00 -22.44
N GLY A 384 11.25 9.44 -22.83
CA GLY A 384 9.97 10.17 -22.84
C GLY A 384 9.89 11.22 -23.96
N ARG A 385 10.52 10.93 -25.10
CA ARG A 385 10.50 11.74 -26.33
C ARG A 385 9.55 11.10 -27.36
N GLU A 386 8.29 10.86 -26.99
CA GLU A 386 7.35 10.09 -27.81
C GLU A 386 7.01 10.77 -29.16
N ALA A 387 7.05 12.10 -29.22
CA ALA A 387 6.87 12.83 -30.47
C ALA A 387 8.02 12.58 -31.46
N ASP A 388 9.27 12.59 -30.96
CA ASP A 388 10.45 12.31 -31.77
C ASP A 388 10.49 10.83 -32.19
N ALA A 389 10.05 9.91 -31.32
CA ALA A 389 9.94 8.50 -31.67
C ALA A 389 8.99 8.28 -32.85
N ARG A 390 7.81 8.93 -32.85
CA ARG A 390 6.85 8.86 -33.98
C ARG A 390 7.44 9.44 -35.26
N ALA A 391 8.05 10.62 -35.18
CA ALA A 391 8.68 11.25 -36.33
C ALA A 391 9.82 10.38 -36.92
N TYR A 392 10.58 9.71 -36.07
CA TYR A 392 11.62 8.77 -36.50
C TYR A 392 11.04 7.53 -37.19
N THR A 393 9.94 6.96 -36.66
CA THR A 393 9.22 5.86 -37.32
C THR A 393 8.72 6.26 -38.71
N GLU A 394 8.09 7.43 -38.84
CA GLU A 394 7.59 7.95 -40.11
C GLU A 394 8.72 8.17 -41.14
N ASP A 395 9.86 8.72 -40.71
CA ASP A 395 11.05 8.88 -41.55
C ASP A 395 11.63 7.52 -41.99
N MET A 396 11.70 6.54 -41.07
CA MET A 396 12.14 5.19 -41.42
C MET A 396 11.23 4.52 -42.45
N GLU A 397 9.90 4.59 -42.26
CA GLU A 397 8.91 4.05 -43.20
C GLU A 397 9.00 4.73 -44.57
N SER A 398 9.19 6.06 -44.58
CA SER A 398 9.39 6.83 -45.81
C SER A 398 10.66 6.40 -46.56
N ARG A 399 11.78 6.20 -45.86
CA ARG A 399 13.04 5.70 -46.46
C ARG A 399 12.89 4.30 -47.02
N VAL A 400 12.18 3.40 -46.33
CA VAL A 400 11.89 2.05 -46.82
C VAL A 400 11.02 2.13 -48.07
N ALA A 401 9.94 2.92 -48.05
CA ALA A 401 9.07 3.12 -49.20
C ALA A 401 9.79 3.74 -50.40
N ALA A 402 10.73 4.66 -50.18
CA ALA A 402 11.57 5.24 -51.23
C ALA A 402 12.59 4.23 -51.78
N ALA A 403 13.19 3.39 -50.93
CA ALA A 403 14.10 2.33 -51.35
C ALA A 403 13.37 1.27 -52.21
N SER A 404 12.12 0.94 -51.88
CA SER A 404 11.27 0.03 -52.66
C SER A 404 10.77 0.60 -53.99
N ARG A 405 10.96 1.91 -54.24
CA ARG A 405 10.62 2.57 -55.53
C ARG A 405 11.78 2.58 -56.52
N PHE A 406 12.98 2.17 -56.12
CA PHE A 406 14.06 1.95 -57.07
C PHE A 406 13.81 0.62 -57.80
N PRO A 407 13.81 0.59 -59.14
CA PRO A 407 13.74 -0.67 -59.88
C PRO A 407 14.93 -1.54 -59.48
N ASP A 408 14.71 -2.87 -59.38
CA ASP A 408 15.81 -3.82 -59.23
C ASP A 408 16.86 -3.52 -60.30
N LEU A 409 18.01 -2.99 -59.88
CA LEU A 409 19.12 -2.79 -60.79
C LEU A 409 19.43 -4.17 -61.39
N PRO A 410 19.48 -4.31 -62.73
CA PRO A 410 19.80 -5.59 -63.34
C PRO A 410 21.11 -6.07 -62.73
N GLN A 411 21.09 -7.26 -62.12
CA GLN A 411 22.30 -7.83 -61.54
C GLN A 411 23.35 -7.91 -62.64
N LEU A 412 24.47 -7.21 -62.47
CA LEU A 412 25.60 -7.29 -63.40
C LEU A 412 25.93 -8.75 -63.62
N THR A 413 25.83 -9.20 -64.87
CA THR A 413 26.15 -10.56 -65.25
C THR A 413 27.62 -10.83 -64.91
N PRO A 414 28.04 -12.10 -64.70
CA PRO A 414 29.42 -12.43 -64.40
C PRO A 414 30.43 -11.87 -65.43
N SER A 415 30.01 -11.68 -66.68
CA SER A 415 30.78 -11.04 -67.74
C SER A 415 30.99 -9.53 -67.56
N GLN A 416 30.08 -8.82 -66.91
CA GLN A 416 30.15 -7.37 -66.67
C GLN A 416 30.93 -7.01 -65.39
N ARG A 417 31.44 -8.00 -64.65
CA ARG A 417 32.24 -7.79 -63.42
C ARG A 417 33.75 -7.92 -63.65
N ARG A 418 34.20 -8.12 -64.89
CA ARG A 418 35.59 -8.45 -65.23
C ARG A 418 36.35 -7.40 -66.05
N ASP A 419 35.73 -6.27 -66.37
CA ASP A 419 36.41 -5.08 -66.86
C ASP A 419 36.47 -4.04 -65.73
#